data_AF-A0AAX0XJX7-F1
#
_entry.id   AF-A0AAX0XJX7-F1
#
_cell.length_a   1.000
_cell.length_b   1.000
_cell.length_c   1.000
_cell.angle_alpha   90.00
_cell.angle_beta   90.00
_cell.angle_gamma   90.00
#
_symmetry.space_group_name_H-M   'P 1'
#
loop_
_entity.id
_entity.type
_entity.pdbx_description
1 polymer ?
#
loop_
_entity_poly.entity_id
_entity_poly.type
_entity_poly.pdbx_seq_one_letter_code
_entity_poly.pdbx_strand_id
1 'polypeptide(L)'
;MKQVESISLHFMGNTVTVNQKDGLFCLNDLHRAYTGGMSRKQKPHDWCKGILNGEKSRHYNLITFKGKHGGTYANEQGVYAYASWLDDDFHNAVLRTFSSAARGDAEGAVKIAQSSVTLTWRETLREGNKAFCHAIYTAQKEGNVKGNLNHVMANIQSLVCKAVTGLDGTAFKNRYGMSARDFLVSQDDGKRLGVMARIEGKVEALLDAGMDYMMIKAALAKDVMKAIESWRYDDFTASNG
;
A
#
# COMPACT_ATOMS: atom_id res chain seq x y z
N MET A 1 9.46 9.16 -13.57
CA MET A 1 8.53 8.12 -13.04
C MET A 1 8.39 8.36 -11.55
N LYS A 2 7.17 8.26 -11.02
CA LYS A 2 6.90 8.39 -9.57
C LYS A 2 7.73 7.34 -8.82
N GLN A 3 8.25 7.65 -7.63
CA GLN A 3 9.08 6.69 -6.87
C GLN A 3 8.18 5.86 -5.93
N VAL A 4 8.20 4.54 -6.08
CA VAL A 4 7.57 3.58 -5.14
C VAL A 4 8.34 3.62 -3.83
N GLU A 5 7.66 3.80 -2.69
CA GLU A 5 8.27 3.81 -1.35
C GLU A 5 8.23 2.44 -0.68
N SER A 6 7.16 1.68 -0.88
CA SER A 6 7.05 0.31 -0.37
C SER A 6 6.19 -0.53 -1.30
N ILE A 7 6.52 -1.82 -1.34
CA ILE A 7 5.77 -2.84 -2.08
C ILE A 7 5.21 -3.81 -1.06
N SER A 8 3.89 -3.91 -0.95
CA SER A 8 3.26 -4.99 -0.18
C SER A 8 2.75 -6.06 -1.13
N LEU A 9 3.11 -7.32 -0.89
CA LEU A 9 2.67 -8.47 -1.66
C LEU A 9 1.69 -9.33 -0.87
N HIS A 10 0.67 -9.89 -1.52
CA HIS A 10 0.02 -11.10 -1.02
C HIS A 10 0.93 -12.28 -1.35
N PHE A 11 1.58 -12.82 -0.34
CA PHE A 11 2.67 -13.79 -0.44
C PHE A 11 2.51 -14.85 0.66
N MET A 12 2.53 -16.13 0.27
CA MET A 12 2.36 -17.28 1.18
C MET A 12 1.10 -17.17 2.05
N GLY A 13 0.00 -16.68 1.44
CA GLY A 13 -1.28 -16.45 2.11
C GLY A 13 -1.35 -15.22 3.03
N ASN A 14 -0.26 -14.44 3.15
CA ASN A 14 -0.15 -13.29 4.04
C ASN A 14 0.13 -12.00 3.26
N THR A 15 -0.04 -10.84 3.89
CA THR A 15 0.47 -9.57 3.32
C THR A 15 1.87 -9.29 3.85
N VAL A 16 2.85 -9.14 2.96
CA VAL A 16 4.26 -8.91 3.30
C VAL A 16 4.71 -7.59 2.70
N THR A 17 5.17 -6.66 3.53
CA THR A 17 5.76 -5.39 3.08
C THR A 17 7.25 -5.56 2.83
N VAL A 18 7.70 -5.13 1.66
CA VAL A 18 9.09 -5.10 1.22
C VAL A 18 9.59 -3.67 1.34
N ASN A 19 10.53 -3.45 2.25
CA ASN A 19 11.03 -2.13 2.60
C ASN A 19 12.02 -1.63 1.55
N GLN A 20 12.03 -0.32 1.33
CA GLN A 20 12.93 0.33 0.38
C GLN A 20 14.14 0.95 1.10
N LYS A 21 15.27 0.95 0.40
CA LYS A 21 16.45 1.76 0.69
C LYS A 21 17.05 2.25 -0.62
N ASP A 22 17.21 3.56 -0.75
CA ASP A 22 17.87 4.22 -1.90
C ASP A 22 17.32 3.79 -3.27
N GLY A 23 15.99 3.64 -3.40
CA GLY A 23 15.38 3.21 -4.66
C GLY A 23 15.25 1.69 -4.86
N LEU A 24 15.78 0.88 -3.94
CA LEU A 24 15.78 -0.58 -4.05
C LEU A 24 15.07 -1.25 -2.87
N PHE A 25 14.48 -2.41 -3.10
CA PHE A 25 13.63 -3.13 -2.17
C PHE A 25 14.32 -4.37 -1.61
N CYS A 26 14.17 -4.59 -0.30
CA CYS A 26 14.86 -5.63 0.45
C CYS A 26 14.25 -7.03 0.22
N LEU A 27 14.85 -7.85 -0.64
CA LEU A 27 14.39 -9.23 -0.90
C LEU A 27 14.40 -10.12 0.35
N ASN A 28 15.17 -9.75 1.36
CA ASN A 28 15.20 -10.46 2.63
C ASN A 28 13.88 -10.35 3.41
N ASP A 29 13.04 -9.33 3.17
CA ASP A 29 11.69 -9.24 3.75
C ASP A 29 10.83 -10.42 3.30
N LEU A 30 10.83 -10.72 2.01
CA LEU A 30 10.12 -11.87 1.43
C LEU A 30 10.68 -13.19 1.93
N HIS A 31 12.01 -13.32 1.98
CA HIS A 31 12.65 -14.54 2.48
C HIS A 31 12.29 -14.82 3.95
N ARG A 32 12.17 -13.80 4.79
CA ARG A 32 11.75 -13.98 6.19
C ARG A 32 10.29 -14.43 6.30
N ALA A 33 9.43 -13.98 5.40
CA ALA A 33 8.03 -14.36 5.37
C ALA A 33 7.77 -15.73 4.72
N TYR A 34 8.78 -16.32 4.06
CA TYR A 34 8.65 -17.60 3.38
C TYR A 34 8.53 -18.77 4.38
N THR A 35 7.45 -19.54 4.26
CA THR A 35 7.10 -20.65 5.17
C THR A 35 7.23 -22.05 4.53
N GLY A 36 7.53 -22.16 3.23
CA GLY A 36 7.56 -23.43 2.49
C GLY A 36 8.82 -24.28 2.69
N GLY A 37 9.41 -24.25 3.89
CA GLY A 37 10.64 -24.97 4.25
C GLY A 37 11.93 -24.28 3.80
N MET A 38 12.76 -23.82 4.74
CA MET A 38 13.96 -23.02 4.43
C MET A 38 15.15 -23.90 3.99
N SER A 39 15.33 -24.08 2.68
CA SER A 39 16.62 -24.53 2.15
C SER A 39 17.58 -23.34 2.03
N ARG A 40 18.90 -23.56 2.17
CA ARG A 40 19.90 -22.50 1.92
C ARG A 40 19.76 -21.90 0.52
N LYS A 41 19.37 -22.72 -0.47
CA LYS A 41 19.24 -22.31 -1.87
C LYS A 41 18.19 -21.22 -2.08
N GLN A 42 17.22 -21.09 -1.17
CA GLN A 42 16.15 -20.09 -1.21
C GLN A 42 16.54 -18.72 -0.67
N LYS A 43 17.75 -18.53 -0.15
CA LYS A 43 18.19 -17.20 0.31
C LYS A 43 18.34 -16.24 -0.88
N PRO A 44 18.04 -14.95 -0.71
CA PRO A 44 18.15 -13.96 -1.79
C PRO A 44 19.54 -13.93 -2.44
N HIS A 45 20.60 -14.04 -1.64
CA HIS A 45 21.99 -14.10 -2.13
C HIS A 45 22.27 -15.33 -3.00
N ASP A 46 21.71 -16.48 -2.66
CA ASP A 46 21.93 -17.73 -3.39
C ASP A 46 21.06 -17.79 -4.66
N TRP A 47 19.83 -17.27 -4.58
CA TRP A 47 19.00 -17.00 -5.74
C TRP A 47 19.72 -16.06 -6.72
N CYS A 48 20.27 -14.96 -6.20
CA CYS A 48 21.09 -14.03 -6.97
C CYS A 48 22.20 -14.79 -7.68
N LYS A 49 23.02 -15.60 -6.99
CA LYS A 49 24.08 -16.39 -7.64
C LYS A 49 23.58 -17.24 -8.81
N GLY A 50 22.38 -17.81 -8.71
CA GLY A 50 21.75 -18.57 -9.79
C GLY A 50 21.34 -17.74 -11.01
N ILE A 51 21.07 -16.44 -10.83
CA ILE A 51 20.67 -15.49 -11.90
C ILE A 51 21.77 -14.46 -12.26
N LEU A 52 22.86 -14.42 -11.50
CA LEU A 52 23.95 -13.44 -11.59
C LEU A 52 24.87 -13.67 -12.80
N ASN A 53 24.72 -14.78 -13.53
CA ASN A 53 25.57 -15.13 -14.66
C ASN A 53 25.15 -14.47 -15.99
N GLY A 54 24.35 -13.39 -15.99
CA GLY A 54 23.89 -12.76 -17.24
C GLY A 54 23.11 -11.44 -17.10
N GLU A 55 22.47 -11.01 -18.20
CA GLU A 55 21.72 -9.74 -18.37
C GLU A 55 20.66 -9.48 -17.28
N LYS A 56 20.10 -10.54 -16.69
CA LYS A 56 19.08 -10.46 -15.64
C LYS A 56 19.59 -9.75 -14.37
N SER A 57 20.87 -9.88 -14.03
CA SER A 57 21.46 -9.20 -12.87
C SER A 57 21.39 -7.68 -12.98
N ARG A 58 21.71 -7.14 -14.18
CA ARG A 58 21.65 -5.72 -14.49
C ARG A 58 20.20 -5.24 -14.58
N HIS A 59 19.32 -6.06 -15.15
CA HIS A 59 17.90 -5.75 -15.26
C HIS A 59 17.21 -5.54 -13.90
N TYR A 60 17.55 -6.35 -12.89
CA TYR A 60 16.94 -6.21 -11.55
C TYR A 60 17.65 -5.24 -10.60
N ASN A 61 18.76 -4.62 -11.04
CA ASN A 61 19.60 -3.74 -10.20
C ASN A 61 19.94 -4.37 -8.83
N LEU A 62 20.50 -5.59 -8.86
CA LEU A 62 20.78 -6.37 -7.65
C LEU A 62 21.97 -5.80 -6.88
N ILE A 63 21.77 -5.45 -5.61
CA ILE A 63 22.82 -4.98 -4.70
C ILE A 63 22.79 -5.81 -3.42
N THR A 64 23.94 -6.36 -3.01
CA THR A 64 24.09 -7.06 -1.74
C THR A 64 24.98 -6.26 -0.80
N PHE A 65 24.44 -5.81 0.32
CA PHE A 65 25.22 -5.21 1.41
C PHE A 65 25.67 -6.29 2.39
N LYS A 66 26.95 -6.27 2.77
CA LYS A 66 27.52 -7.17 3.80
C LYS A 66 27.40 -6.53 5.20
N GLY A 67 27.35 -7.36 6.24
CA GLY A 67 27.39 -6.92 7.65
C GLY A 67 26.12 -7.23 8.44
N LYS A 68 26.06 -6.76 9.70
CA LYS A 68 24.99 -7.05 10.68
C LYS A 68 23.59 -6.59 10.21
N HIS A 69 23.54 -5.53 9.41
CA HIS A 69 22.33 -5.01 8.77
C HIS A 69 22.36 -5.22 7.25
N GLY A 70 23.15 -6.19 6.79
CA GLY A 70 23.27 -6.54 5.38
C GLY A 70 22.02 -7.22 4.84
N GLY A 71 21.85 -7.14 3.53
CA GLY A 71 20.68 -7.66 2.81
C GLY A 71 20.90 -7.61 1.31
N THR A 72 20.03 -8.29 0.57
CA THR A 72 19.99 -8.23 -0.90
C THR A 72 18.81 -7.38 -1.33
N TYR A 73 19.09 -6.41 -2.19
CA TYR A 73 18.15 -5.39 -2.64
C TYR A 73 18.02 -5.44 -4.16
N ALA A 74 16.84 -5.12 -4.67
CA ALA A 74 16.53 -5.13 -6.09
C ALA A 74 15.52 -4.04 -6.45
N ASN A 75 15.35 -3.73 -7.73
CA ASN A 75 14.21 -2.92 -8.18
C ASN A 75 12.89 -3.69 -8.06
N GLU A 76 11.76 -3.02 -8.36
CA GLU A 76 10.42 -3.59 -8.30
C GLU A 76 10.30 -4.91 -9.10
N GLN A 77 10.85 -4.97 -10.32
CA GLN A 77 10.83 -6.18 -11.14
C GLN A 77 11.60 -7.34 -10.50
N GLY A 78 12.71 -7.05 -9.82
CA GLY A 78 13.45 -8.03 -9.04
C GLY A 78 12.66 -8.57 -7.84
N VAL A 79 11.85 -7.72 -7.19
CA VAL A 79 10.93 -8.16 -6.13
C VAL A 79 9.91 -9.15 -6.68
N TYR A 80 9.25 -8.84 -7.79
CA TYR A 80 8.26 -9.73 -8.40
C TYR A 80 8.87 -11.03 -8.88
N ALA A 81 10.06 -10.99 -9.48
CA ALA A 81 10.77 -12.18 -9.93
C ALA A 81 11.14 -13.09 -8.76
N TYR A 82 11.63 -12.52 -7.66
CA TYR A 82 12.00 -13.28 -6.47
C TYR A 82 10.77 -13.86 -5.76
N ALA A 83 9.69 -13.07 -5.60
CA ALA A 83 8.43 -13.53 -5.03
C ALA A 83 7.82 -14.68 -5.85
N SER A 84 7.79 -14.55 -7.18
CA SER A 84 7.29 -15.58 -8.10
C SER A 84 8.09 -16.87 -8.03
N TRP A 85 9.38 -16.78 -7.70
CA TRP A 85 10.23 -17.97 -7.56
C TRP A 85 9.97 -18.74 -6.25
N LEU A 86 9.49 -18.04 -5.22
CA LEU A 86 9.20 -18.65 -3.92
C LEU A 86 7.75 -19.08 -3.75
N ASP A 87 6.81 -18.40 -4.39
CA ASP A 87 5.37 -18.59 -4.19
C ASP A 87 4.64 -18.79 -5.53
N ASP A 88 4.17 -20.02 -5.74
CA ASP A 88 3.43 -20.42 -6.94
C ASP A 88 2.11 -19.65 -7.08
N ASP A 89 1.44 -19.29 -5.98
CA ASP A 89 0.18 -18.54 -6.05
C ASP A 89 0.43 -17.11 -6.54
N PHE A 90 1.50 -16.48 -6.04
CA PHE A 90 1.95 -15.18 -6.53
C PHE A 90 2.38 -15.27 -8.00
N HIS A 91 3.16 -16.29 -8.38
CA HIS A 91 3.54 -16.52 -9.78
C HIS A 91 2.32 -16.66 -10.70
N ASN A 92 1.35 -17.48 -10.30
CA ASN A 92 0.10 -17.65 -11.03
C ASN A 92 -0.71 -16.36 -11.13
N ALA A 93 -0.69 -15.49 -10.11
CA ALA A 93 -1.32 -14.18 -10.20
C ALA A 93 -0.66 -13.26 -11.24
N VAL A 94 0.67 -13.26 -11.33
CA VAL A 94 1.42 -12.52 -12.37
C VAL A 94 1.05 -13.03 -13.76
N LEU A 95 1.03 -14.36 -13.97
CA LEU A 95 0.67 -14.96 -15.26
C LEU A 95 -0.77 -14.65 -15.66
N ARG A 96 -1.72 -14.73 -14.72
CA ARG A 96 -3.13 -14.39 -14.96
C ARG A 96 -3.29 -12.91 -15.30
N THR A 97 -2.61 -12.03 -14.58
CA THR A 97 -2.59 -10.59 -14.86
C THR A 97 -2.15 -10.32 -16.30
N PHE A 98 -1.01 -10.88 -16.71
CA PHE A 98 -0.48 -10.71 -18.06
C PHE A 98 -1.41 -11.29 -19.12
N SER A 99 -2.00 -12.47 -18.85
CA SER A 99 -2.94 -13.12 -19.77
C SER A 99 -4.23 -12.32 -19.97
N SER A 100 -4.80 -11.74 -18.90
CA SER A 100 -5.96 -10.85 -18.99
C SER A 100 -5.63 -9.61 -19.81
N ALA A 101 -4.50 -8.95 -19.53
CA ALA A 101 -4.07 -7.78 -20.28
C ALA A 101 -3.89 -8.09 -21.78
N ALA A 102 -3.23 -9.21 -22.12
CA ALA A 102 -3.03 -9.64 -23.50
C ALA A 102 -4.33 -9.96 -24.25
N ARG A 103 -5.41 -10.29 -23.53
CA ARG A 103 -6.75 -10.55 -24.08
C ARG A 103 -7.62 -9.28 -24.17
N GLY A 104 -7.10 -8.12 -23.77
CA GLY A 104 -7.87 -6.87 -23.71
C GLY A 104 -8.75 -6.73 -22.47
N ASP A 105 -8.65 -7.64 -21.50
CA ASP A 105 -9.34 -7.56 -20.21
C ASP A 105 -8.51 -6.73 -19.21
N ALA A 106 -8.49 -5.42 -19.43
CA ALA A 106 -7.74 -4.49 -18.60
C ALA A 106 -8.26 -4.44 -17.15
N GLU A 107 -9.59 -4.50 -16.96
CA GLU A 107 -10.20 -4.47 -15.63
C GLU A 107 -9.85 -5.71 -14.81
N GLY A 108 -9.95 -6.91 -15.42
CA GLY A 108 -9.54 -8.15 -14.77
C GLY A 108 -8.05 -8.16 -14.42
N ALA A 109 -7.19 -7.65 -15.31
CA ALA A 109 -5.76 -7.52 -15.03
C ALA A 109 -5.49 -6.59 -13.83
N VAL A 110 -6.11 -5.42 -13.79
CA VAL A 110 -5.98 -4.47 -12.66
C VAL A 110 -6.46 -5.10 -11.36
N LYS A 111 -7.60 -5.78 -11.38
CA LYS A 111 -8.17 -6.44 -10.18
C LYS A 111 -7.24 -7.51 -9.62
N ILE A 112 -6.66 -8.35 -10.48
CA ILE A 112 -5.72 -9.40 -10.04
C ILE A 112 -4.46 -8.74 -9.47
N ALA A 113 -3.87 -7.78 -10.18
CA ALA A 113 -2.67 -7.07 -9.73
C ALA A 113 -2.87 -6.41 -8.36
N GLN A 114 -3.98 -5.69 -8.16
CA GLN A 114 -4.30 -5.03 -6.88
C GLN A 114 -4.60 -6.00 -5.73
N SER A 115 -5.04 -7.24 -6.04
CA SER A 115 -5.23 -8.28 -5.05
C SER A 115 -3.91 -8.92 -4.59
N SER A 116 -2.88 -8.88 -5.44
CA SER A 116 -1.58 -9.50 -5.20
C SER A 116 -0.49 -8.51 -4.80
N VAL A 117 -0.62 -7.23 -5.16
CA VAL A 117 0.38 -6.18 -4.94
C VAL A 117 -0.30 -4.87 -4.55
N THR A 118 0.24 -4.21 -3.54
CA THR A 118 -0.06 -2.81 -3.22
C THR A 118 1.23 -2.00 -3.30
N LEU A 119 1.24 -0.96 -4.14
CA LEU A 119 2.34 -0.01 -4.27
C LEU A 119 2.00 1.26 -3.51
N THR A 120 2.85 1.66 -2.57
CA THR A 120 2.74 2.94 -1.89
C THR A 120 3.64 3.95 -2.58
N TRP A 121 3.11 5.13 -2.91
CA TRP A 121 3.86 6.20 -3.54
C TRP A 121 3.82 7.47 -2.69
N ARG A 122 4.97 8.14 -2.53
CA ARG A 122 5.10 9.44 -1.85
C ARG A 122 4.23 10.53 -2.49
N GLU A 123 4.06 10.46 -3.81
CA GLU A 123 3.25 11.38 -4.61
C GLU A 123 1.76 11.02 -4.63
N THR A 124 1.38 9.75 -4.59
CA THR A 124 -0.05 9.33 -4.60
C THR A 124 -0.78 9.77 -3.32
N LEU A 125 -0.07 10.02 -2.22
CA LEU A 125 -0.67 10.63 -1.03
C LEU A 125 -0.87 12.15 -1.15
N ARG A 126 -0.03 12.85 -1.90
CA ARG A 126 -0.16 14.31 -2.14
C ARG A 126 -1.10 14.61 -3.32
N GLU A 127 -1.03 13.83 -4.39
CA GLU A 127 -1.90 13.91 -5.56
C GLU A 127 -3.26 13.26 -5.30
N GLY A 128 -3.31 12.16 -4.54
CA GLY A 128 -4.56 11.57 -4.07
C GLY A 128 -5.32 12.54 -3.16
N ASN A 129 -4.64 13.27 -2.27
CA ASN A 129 -5.27 14.36 -1.52
C ASN A 129 -5.79 15.47 -2.44
N LYS A 130 -5.09 15.82 -3.52
CA LYS A 130 -5.57 16.81 -4.50
C LYS A 130 -6.78 16.32 -5.27
N ALA A 131 -6.76 15.08 -5.79
CA ALA A 131 -7.86 14.46 -6.52
C ALA A 131 -9.08 14.27 -5.61
N PHE A 132 -8.88 13.75 -4.40
CA PHE A 132 -9.87 13.65 -3.34
C PHE A 132 -10.49 15.01 -2.98
N CYS A 133 -9.66 16.03 -2.72
CA CYS A 133 -10.16 17.40 -2.46
C CYS A 133 -10.90 17.97 -3.67
N HIS A 134 -10.46 17.64 -4.89
CA HIS A 134 -11.09 18.09 -6.13
C HIS A 134 -12.44 17.40 -6.40
N ALA A 135 -12.56 16.10 -6.11
CA ALA A 135 -13.81 15.34 -6.20
C ALA A 135 -14.85 15.89 -5.21
N ILE A 136 -14.44 16.17 -3.96
CA ILE A 136 -15.31 16.81 -2.95
C ILE A 136 -15.77 18.20 -3.43
N TYR A 137 -14.85 18.99 -3.99
CA TYR A 137 -15.16 20.31 -4.54
C TYR A 137 -16.18 20.21 -5.70
N THR A 138 -15.98 19.26 -6.61
CA THR A 138 -16.83 19.04 -7.79
C THR A 138 -18.23 18.58 -7.38
N ALA A 139 -18.33 17.57 -6.51
CA ALA A 139 -19.59 17.04 -6.00
C ALA A 139 -20.42 18.11 -5.25
N GLN A 140 -19.76 19.06 -4.57
CA GLN A 140 -20.47 20.20 -3.98
C GLN A 140 -20.98 21.21 -5.03
N LYS A 141 -20.17 21.53 -6.04
CA LYS A 141 -20.57 22.48 -7.10
C LYS A 141 -21.78 21.96 -7.89
N GLU A 142 -21.88 20.65 -8.04
CA GLU A 142 -22.99 19.96 -8.71
C GLU A 142 -24.25 19.81 -7.82
N GLY A 143 -24.18 20.21 -6.54
CA GLY A 143 -25.30 20.14 -5.60
C GLY A 143 -25.52 18.74 -5.00
N ASN A 144 -24.63 17.79 -5.28
CA ASN A 144 -24.71 16.41 -4.81
C ASN A 144 -24.36 16.28 -3.31
N VAL A 145 -23.66 17.27 -2.75
CA VAL A 145 -23.30 17.33 -1.33
C VAL A 145 -23.92 18.55 -0.67
N LYS A 146 -24.76 18.34 0.35
CA LYS A 146 -25.38 19.41 1.14
C LYS A 146 -24.50 19.80 2.33
N GLY A 147 -24.28 21.10 2.55
CA GLY A 147 -23.56 21.65 3.70
C GLY A 147 -22.33 22.48 3.33
N ASN A 148 -21.58 22.93 4.34
CA ASN A 148 -20.37 23.71 4.14
C ASN A 148 -19.19 22.81 3.74
N LEU A 149 -18.51 23.15 2.64
CA LEU A 149 -17.40 22.40 2.03
C LEU A 149 -16.30 22.04 3.02
N ASN A 150 -15.93 23.00 3.87
CA ASN A 150 -14.85 22.82 4.84
C ASN A 150 -15.22 21.77 5.88
N HIS A 151 -16.50 21.70 6.27
CA HIS A 151 -16.99 20.71 7.24
C HIS A 151 -17.07 19.32 6.62
N VAL A 152 -17.54 19.20 5.39
CA VAL A 152 -17.59 17.91 4.68
C VAL A 152 -16.17 17.37 4.51
N MET A 153 -15.25 18.20 4.04
CA MET A 153 -13.85 17.82 3.85
C MET A 153 -13.20 17.39 5.16
N ALA A 154 -13.39 18.15 6.24
CA ALA A 154 -12.87 17.80 7.57
C ALA A 154 -13.46 16.48 8.10
N ASN A 155 -14.76 16.25 7.89
CA ASN A 155 -15.43 15.03 8.33
C ASN A 155 -14.91 13.78 7.60
N ILE A 156 -14.74 13.86 6.29
CA ILE A 156 -14.21 12.74 5.50
C ILE A 156 -12.73 12.50 5.85
N GLN A 157 -11.92 13.56 5.98
CA GLN A 157 -10.52 13.42 6.42
C GLN A 157 -10.42 12.79 7.82
N SER A 158 -11.34 13.13 8.72
CA SER A 158 -11.43 12.53 10.04
C SER A 158 -11.80 11.04 9.98
N LEU A 159 -12.69 10.64 9.06
CA LEU A 159 -13.03 9.23 8.82
C LEU A 159 -11.81 8.43 8.33
N VAL A 160 -11.07 8.98 7.36
CA VAL A 160 -9.84 8.37 6.83
C VAL A 160 -8.79 8.26 7.94
N CYS A 161 -8.56 9.33 8.70
CA CYS A 161 -7.65 9.36 9.84
C CYS A 161 -7.99 8.27 10.86
N LYS A 162 -9.27 8.13 11.20
CA LYS A 162 -9.74 7.11 12.12
C LYS A 162 -9.48 5.70 11.62
N ALA A 163 -9.66 5.45 10.32
CA ALA A 163 -9.44 4.13 9.76
C ALA A 163 -7.97 3.66 9.84
N VAL A 164 -7.02 4.60 9.74
CA VAL A 164 -5.59 4.26 9.76
C VAL A 164 -4.94 4.41 11.13
N THR A 165 -5.49 5.23 12.03
CA THR A 165 -4.86 5.54 13.33
C THR A 165 -5.70 5.15 14.54
N GLY A 166 -7.00 4.86 14.35
CA GLY A 166 -7.95 4.66 15.43
C GLY A 166 -8.46 5.96 16.09
N LEU A 167 -7.82 7.11 15.82
CA LEU A 167 -8.18 8.41 16.37
C LEU A 167 -8.92 9.26 15.32
N ASP A 168 -9.86 10.08 15.74
CA ASP A 168 -10.40 11.12 14.86
C ASP A 168 -9.33 12.18 14.52
N GLY A 169 -9.54 12.93 13.43
CA GLY A 169 -8.54 13.87 12.92
C GLY A 169 -8.13 14.95 13.91
N THR A 170 -9.05 15.41 14.77
CA THR A 170 -8.77 16.43 15.78
C THR A 170 -7.95 15.84 16.92
N ALA A 171 -8.37 14.70 17.46
CA ALA A 171 -7.63 13.98 18.50
C ALA A 171 -6.21 13.63 18.06
N PHE A 172 -6.06 13.17 16.81
CA PHE A 172 -4.76 12.84 16.24
C PHE A 172 -3.86 14.08 16.13
N LYS A 173 -4.37 15.17 15.54
CA LYS A 173 -3.59 16.40 15.36
C LYS A 173 -3.17 17.02 16.70
N ASN A 174 -4.03 16.98 17.71
CA ASN A 174 -3.71 17.45 19.05
C ASN A 174 -2.59 16.62 19.70
N ARG A 175 -2.56 15.30 19.45
CA ARG A 175 -1.56 14.39 20.02
C ARG A 175 -0.19 14.49 19.34
N TYR A 176 -0.16 14.59 18.01
CA TYR A 176 1.07 14.46 17.22
C TYR A 176 1.52 15.75 16.53
N GLY A 177 0.74 16.83 16.62
CA GLY A 177 1.07 18.15 16.05
C GLY A 177 1.05 18.22 14.51
N MET A 178 0.69 17.13 13.83
CA MET A 178 0.68 17.02 12.36
C MET A 178 -0.51 16.18 11.88
N SER A 179 -0.73 16.14 10.55
CA SER A 179 -1.77 15.29 9.97
C SER A 179 -1.40 13.81 10.09
N ALA A 180 -2.41 12.93 10.10
CA ALA A 180 -2.16 11.48 10.07
C ALA A 180 -1.34 11.07 8.85
N ARG A 181 -1.56 11.69 7.69
CA ARG A 181 -0.76 11.41 6.50
C ARG A 181 0.71 11.78 6.71
N ASP A 182 1.00 13.00 7.15
CA ASP A 182 2.37 13.45 7.35
C ASP A 182 3.08 12.62 8.41
N PHE A 183 2.36 12.25 9.48
CA PHE A 183 2.86 11.34 10.49
C PHE A 183 3.24 9.98 9.89
N LEU A 184 2.33 9.34 9.16
CA LEU A 184 2.57 8.02 8.57
C LEU A 184 3.72 8.05 7.54
N VAL A 185 3.85 9.12 6.77
CA VAL A 185 5.00 9.33 5.88
C VAL A 185 6.29 9.48 6.68
N SER A 186 6.27 10.20 7.81
CA SER A 186 7.45 10.36 8.67
C SER A 186 7.91 9.05 9.31
N GLN A 187 6.98 8.11 9.53
CA GLN A 187 7.24 6.80 10.11
C GLN A 187 7.51 5.71 9.07
N ASP A 188 7.48 6.04 7.77
CA ASP A 188 7.57 5.08 6.67
C ASP A 188 6.52 3.94 6.76
N ASP A 189 5.32 4.25 7.25
CA ASP A 189 4.27 3.26 7.49
C ASP A 189 3.47 2.95 6.21
N GLY A 190 4.12 2.23 5.29
CA GLY A 190 3.54 1.85 4.00
C GLY A 190 2.23 1.05 4.13
N LYS A 191 2.07 0.26 5.20
CA LYS A 191 0.88 -0.55 5.43
C LYS A 191 -0.35 0.33 5.68
N ARG A 192 -0.23 1.32 6.58
CA ARG A 192 -1.32 2.28 6.86
C ARG A 192 -1.55 3.25 5.72
N LEU A 193 -0.48 3.67 5.02
CA LEU A 193 -0.58 4.52 3.85
C LEU A 193 -1.34 3.84 2.70
N GLY A 194 -1.14 2.54 2.48
CA GLY A 194 -1.91 1.76 1.51
C GLY A 194 -3.40 1.65 1.88
N VAL A 195 -3.73 1.57 3.17
CA VAL A 195 -5.13 1.60 3.64
C VAL A 195 -5.75 2.98 3.46
N MET A 196 -5.01 4.06 3.77
CA MET A 196 -5.44 5.44 3.53
C MET A 196 -5.84 5.63 2.06
N ALA A 197 -4.96 5.28 1.13
CA ALA A 197 -5.21 5.43 -0.31
C ALA A 197 -6.44 4.64 -0.79
N ARG A 198 -6.65 3.42 -0.28
CA ARG A 198 -7.81 2.58 -0.63
C ARG A 198 -9.12 3.21 -0.18
N ILE A 199 -9.16 3.78 1.02
CA ILE A 199 -10.37 4.42 1.55
C ILE A 199 -10.64 5.72 0.79
N GLU A 200 -9.61 6.53 0.53
CA GLU A 200 -9.72 7.77 -0.25
C GLU A 200 -10.26 7.50 -1.66
N GLY A 201 -9.76 6.47 -2.36
CA GLY A 201 -10.28 6.10 -3.68
C GLY A 201 -11.73 5.59 -3.65
N LYS A 202 -12.16 4.90 -2.57
CA LYS A 202 -13.59 4.56 -2.41
C LYS A 202 -14.44 5.79 -2.16
N VAL A 203 -13.97 6.74 -1.36
CA VAL A 203 -14.70 7.99 -1.13
C VAL A 203 -14.88 8.75 -2.44
N GLU A 204 -13.83 8.85 -3.26
CA GLU A 204 -13.89 9.46 -4.59
C GLU A 204 -14.99 8.83 -5.45
N ALA A 205 -15.00 7.50 -5.59
CA ALA A 205 -16.04 6.80 -6.35
C ALA A 205 -17.47 7.00 -5.80
N LEU A 206 -17.63 7.13 -4.48
CA LEU A 206 -18.94 7.37 -3.87
C LEU A 206 -19.41 8.83 -4.06
N LEU A 207 -18.47 9.78 -4.05
CA LEU A 207 -18.76 11.18 -4.37
C LEU A 207 -19.16 11.35 -5.83
N ASP A 208 -18.48 10.66 -6.75
CA ASP A 208 -18.83 10.62 -8.18
C ASP A 208 -20.22 9.98 -8.40
N ALA A 209 -20.61 9.05 -7.53
CA ALA A 209 -21.96 8.49 -7.50
C ALA A 209 -23.01 9.41 -6.86
N GLY A 210 -22.63 10.63 -6.47
CA GLY A 210 -23.51 11.65 -5.89
C GLY A 210 -23.90 11.41 -4.43
N MET A 211 -23.14 10.58 -3.69
CA MET A 211 -23.45 10.30 -2.29
C MET A 211 -23.02 11.43 -1.36
N ASP A 212 -23.86 11.74 -0.37
CA ASP A 212 -23.50 12.68 0.69
C ASP A 212 -22.59 12.04 1.76
N TYR A 213 -22.07 12.87 2.67
CA TYR A 213 -21.19 12.40 3.74
C TYR A 213 -21.81 11.30 4.62
N MET A 214 -23.10 11.37 4.93
CA MET A 214 -23.74 10.37 5.79
C MET A 214 -23.85 9.03 5.07
N MET A 215 -24.16 9.05 3.78
CA MET A 215 -24.16 7.87 2.92
C MET A 215 -22.76 7.27 2.78
N ILE A 216 -21.74 8.10 2.53
CA ILE A 216 -20.33 7.67 2.45
C ILE A 216 -19.87 7.04 3.76
N LYS A 217 -20.17 7.69 4.90
CA LYS A 217 -19.84 7.19 6.23
C LYS A 217 -20.50 5.84 6.48
N ALA A 218 -21.75 5.66 6.09
CA ALA A 218 -22.47 4.40 6.22
C ALA A 218 -21.87 3.31 5.32
N ALA A 219 -21.58 3.63 4.06
CA ALA A 219 -21.00 2.70 3.08
C ALA A 219 -19.61 2.20 3.51
N LEU A 220 -18.81 3.07 4.12
CA LEU A 220 -17.45 2.75 4.55
C LEU A 220 -17.36 2.18 5.97
N ALA A 221 -18.45 2.16 6.74
CA ALA A 221 -18.39 1.80 8.16
C ALA A 221 -17.72 0.43 8.41
N LYS A 222 -18.07 -0.58 7.61
CA LYS A 222 -17.51 -1.94 7.73
C LYS A 222 -16.02 -1.98 7.35
N ASP A 223 -15.63 -1.25 6.31
CA ASP A 223 -14.23 -1.17 5.88
C ASP A 223 -13.36 -0.46 6.92
N VAL A 224 -13.87 0.64 7.48
CA VAL A 224 -13.19 1.40 8.54
C VAL A 224 -13.02 0.55 9.79
N MET A 225 -14.06 -0.17 10.22
CA MET A 225 -13.97 -1.07 11.38
C MET A 225 -12.97 -2.20 11.14
N LYS A 226 -13.02 -2.85 9.97
CA LYS A 226 -12.06 -3.90 9.61
C LYS A 226 -10.62 -3.37 9.56
N ALA A 227 -10.43 -2.15 9.08
CA ALA A 227 -9.13 -1.49 9.10
C ALA A 227 -8.66 -1.28 10.54
N ILE A 228 -9.48 -0.69 11.41
CA ILE A 228 -9.15 -0.46 12.83
C ILE A 228 -8.77 -1.78 13.52
N GLU A 229 -9.54 -2.84 13.32
CA GLU A 229 -9.25 -4.16 13.89
C GLU A 229 -7.91 -4.74 13.42
N SER A 230 -7.49 -4.44 12.19
CA SER A 230 -6.20 -4.89 11.65
C SER A 230 -4.98 -4.26 12.34
N TRP A 231 -5.21 -3.22 13.15
CA TRP A 231 -4.20 -2.52 13.94
C TRP A 231 -4.34 -2.77 15.44
N ARG A 232 -5.23 -3.68 15.88
CA ARG A 232 -5.59 -3.88 17.30
C ARG A 232 -4.41 -4.19 18.24
N TYR A 233 -3.27 -4.60 17.69
CA TYR A 233 -2.02 -4.89 18.42
C TYR A 233 -0.83 -4.03 17.98
N ASP A 234 -1.06 -3.02 17.14
CA ASP A 234 -0.01 -2.07 16.76
C ASP A 234 0.02 -0.91 17.76
N ASP A 235 1.22 -0.57 18.23
CA ASP A 235 1.50 0.33 19.36
C ASP A 235 1.03 1.80 19.21
N PHE A 236 0.31 2.17 18.15
CA PHE A 236 -0.30 3.52 18.04
C PHE A 236 -1.14 3.88 19.28
N THR A 237 -1.78 2.88 19.88
CA THR A 237 -2.66 3.02 21.05
C THR A 237 -2.01 2.61 22.37
N ALA A 238 -0.79 2.06 22.36
CA ALA A 238 -0.14 1.45 23.53
C ALA A 238 0.80 2.40 24.31
N SER A 239 1.00 3.63 23.86
CA SER A 239 1.55 4.69 24.71
C SER A 239 0.44 5.29 25.57
N ASN A 240 -0.07 4.47 26.50
CA ASN A 240 -0.79 4.94 27.69
C ASN A 240 0.09 4.61 28.89
N GLY A 241 0.85 5.62 29.30
CA GLY A 241 1.72 5.70 30.47
C GLY A 241 2.29 7.10 30.53
#